data_AF-A0A7S1B6X8-F1
#
_entry.id   AF-A0A7S1B6X8-F1
#
_cell.length_a   1.000
_cell.length_b   1.000
_cell.length_c   1.000
_cell.angle_alpha   90.00
_cell.angle_beta   90.00
_cell.angle_gamma   90.00
#
_symmetry.space_group_name_H-M   'P 1'
#
loop_
_entity.id
_entity.type
_entity.pdbx_description
1 polymer ?
#
loop_
_entity_poly.entity_id
_entity_poly.type
_entity_poly.pdbx_seq_one_letter_code
_entity_poly.pdbx_strand_id
1 'polypeptide(L)'
;MKIVIASMLAAAATAFAPSAQVGDRAATKASMSAKADLESLAGKLNPVVKYYDPIGLADQEFWGCSNDMTIGWLRESEVKHGRIAMFAFVGYMVHANHITWPFAMTLDGAPFPQVDTAPEAWDAIPEAAKYQIIAFVGCLEYWRESQCEKHYMSGGKIGEMPPFGKIALSLYDPFGGSKVMSAEKKEQRLVMELNNGRLAMIGIFGFLAEGKIEGSVPGLGFIKHYDGDFMAPFAKSVLPAVSLPSL
;
A
#
# COMPACT_ATOMS: atom_id res chain seq x y z
N MET A 1 63.17 27.60 33.17
CA MET A 1 61.98 27.30 32.35
C MET A 1 61.80 28.43 31.34
N LYS A 2 62.32 28.53 30.10
CA LYS A 2 62.88 27.61 29.11
C LYS A 2 61.97 26.42 28.76
N ILE A 3 61.44 26.49 27.53
CA ILE A 3 60.84 25.43 26.69
C ILE A 3 59.36 25.10 26.96
N VAL A 4 58.42 25.91 26.41
CA VAL A 4 57.09 25.42 25.92
C VAL A 4 56.51 26.28 24.77
N ILE A 5 56.95 27.52 24.55
CA ILE A 5 56.30 28.46 23.58
C ILE A 5 56.80 28.28 22.12
N ALA A 6 56.94 27.06 21.62
CA ALA A 6 57.52 26.83 20.28
C ALA A 6 56.89 25.65 19.50
N SER A 7 55.57 25.52 19.49
CA SER A 7 54.91 24.45 18.70
C SER A 7 53.54 24.80 18.08
N MET A 8 53.15 26.07 17.98
CA MET A 8 51.88 26.48 17.33
C MET A 8 52.05 27.42 16.11
N LEU A 9 53.23 27.42 15.49
CA LEU A 9 53.56 28.25 14.31
C LEU A 9 53.73 27.46 13.01
N ALA A 10 52.98 26.37 12.86
CA ALA A 10 52.82 25.64 11.60
C ALA A 10 51.33 25.56 11.21
N ALA A 11 50.63 26.70 11.24
CA ALA A 11 49.37 26.86 10.54
C ALA A 11 49.70 27.04 9.05
N ALA A 12 49.39 26.01 8.27
CA ALA A 12 49.68 25.88 6.87
C ALA A 12 49.26 27.11 6.05
N ALA A 13 50.25 27.76 5.45
CA ALA A 13 50.06 28.60 4.28
C ALA A 13 49.65 27.70 3.10
N THR A 14 48.38 27.74 2.71
CA THR A 14 47.83 27.44 1.36
C THR A 14 46.30 27.50 1.39
N ALA A 15 45.75 28.60 1.92
CA ALA A 15 44.32 28.87 1.85
C ALA A 15 44.08 30.06 0.93
N PHE A 16 44.31 29.90 -0.37
CA PHE A 16 43.67 30.67 -1.46
C PHE A 16 44.18 30.16 -2.82
N ALA A 17 43.48 29.17 -3.37
CA ALA A 17 43.55 28.82 -4.79
C ALA A 17 42.11 28.77 -5.33
N PRO A 18 41.78 29.44 -6.44
CA PRO A 18 40.43 29.41 -6.99
C PRO A 18 40.20 28.04 -7.62
N SER A 19 39.31 27.25 -7.03
CA SER A 19 38.78 26.03 -7.64
C SER A 19 37.99 26.43 -8.89
N ALA A 20 38.50 26.07 -10.07
CA ALA A 20 37.78 26.19 -11.33
C ALA A 20 36.41 25.51 -11.21
N GLN A 21 35.33 26.25 -11.50
CA GLN A 21 34.01 25.66 -11.66
C GLN A 21 34.04 24.73 -12.87
N VAL A 22 34.19 23.44 -12.60
CA VAL A 22 33.81 22.40 -13.55
C VAL A 22 32.30 22.53 -13.69
N GLY A 23 31.88 23.13 -14.80
CA GLY A 23 30.48 23.11 -15.21
C GLY A 23 30.09 21.66 -15.45
N ASP A 24 29.31 21.10 -14.53
CA ASP A 24 28.65 19.82 -14.75
C ASP A 24 27.68 19.99 -15.91
N ARG A 25 28.13 19.49 -17.05
CA ARG A 25 27.32 19.24 -18.23
C ARG A 25 26.22 18.26 -17.84
N ALA A 26 24.99 18.74 -17.90
CA ALA A 26 23.76 18.03 -18.23
C ALA A 26 23.77 16.50 -18.00
N ALA A 27 23.13 16.09 -16.92
CA ALA A 27 22.36 14.84 -16.90
C ALA A 27 20.87 15.18 -16.76
N THR A 28 20.35 15.99 -17.67
CA THR A 28 18.92 15.94 -17.99
C THR A 28 18.67 14.61 -18.69
N LYS A 29 18.50 13.53 -17.91
CA LYS A 29 17.44 12.60 -18.28
C LYS A 29 16.18 13.46 -18.22
N ALA A 30 15.75 13.96 -19.38
CA ALA A 30 14.41 14.47 -19.53
C ALA A 30 13.51 13.36 -18.99
N SER A 31 13.00 13.56 -17.78
CA SER A 31 11.95 12.71 -17.24
C SER A 31 10.86 12.77 -18.30
N MET A 32 10.55 11.63 -18.91
CA MET A 32 9.24 11.48 -19.50
C MET A 32 8.25 11.95 -18.41
N SER A 33 7.28 12.81 -18.77
CA SER A 33 6.31 13.25 -17.77
C SER A 33 5.65 12.01 -17.16
N ALA A 34 5.30 12.03 -15.88
CA ALA A 34 4.72 10.87 -15.23
C ALA A 34 3.43 10.40 -15.95
N LYS A 35 2.78 11.32 -16.67
CA LYS A 35 1.65 11.06 -17.58
C LYS A 35 2.05 10.23 -18.81
N ALA A 36 3.16 10.55 -19.47
CA ALA A 36 3.63 9.77 -20.63
C ALA A 36 4.00 8.33 -20.24
N ASP A 37 4.57 8.14 -19.05
CA ASP A 37 4.80 6.80 -18.48
C ASP A 37 3.48 6.07 -18.18
N LEU A 38 2.44 6.80 -17.75
CA LEU A 38 1.11 6.25 -17.49
C LEU A 38 0.42 5.81 -18.79
N GLU A 39 0.49 6.61 -19.86
CA GLU A 39 -0.05 6.27 -21.18
C GLU A 39 0.64 5.04 -21.79
N SER A 40 1.96 4.95 -21.66
CA SER A 40 2.73 3.77 -22.08
C SER A 40 2.32 2.51 -21.31
N LEU A 41 2.17 2.64 -19.99
CA LEU A 41 1.71 1.54 -19.13
C LEU A 41 0.27 1.12 -19.47
N ALA A 42 -0.62 2.08 -19.73
CA ALA A 42 -2.02 1.83 -20.10
C ALA A 42 -2.11 1.02 -21.41
N GLY A 43 -1.26 1.34 -22.38
CA GLY A 43 -1.11 0.55 -23.61
C GLY A 43 -0.67 -0.90 -23.37
N LYS A 44 0.20 -1.15 -22.38
CA LYS A 44 0.62 -2.51 -21.98
C LYS A 44 -0.48 -3.28 -21.24
N LEU A 45 -1.33 -2.59 -20.47
CA LEU A 45 -2.38 -3.18 -19.63
C LEU A 45 -3.58 -3.67 -20.45
N ASN A 46 -4.05 -2.84 -21.37
CA ASN A 46 -5.15 -3.18 -22.26
C ASN A 46 -4.94 -2.52 -23.64
N PRO A 47 -4.62 -3.30 -24.68
CA PRO A 47 -4.38 -2.74 -26.01
C PRO A 47 -5.62 -2.15 -26.68
N VAL A 48 -6.83 -2.48 -26.20
CA VAL A 48 -8.11 -2.04 -26.76
C VAL A 48 -8.53 -0.69 -26.19
N VAL A 49 -8.61 -0.58 -24.87
CA VAL A 49 -9.05 0.64 -24.18
C VAL A 49 -7.90 1.66 -24.07
N LYS A 50 -6.65 1.20 -24.06
CA LYS A 50 -5.44 2.02 -23.91
C LYS A 50 -5.56 2.93 -22.67
N TYR A 51 -5.50 4.24 -22.85
CA TYR A 51 -5.59 5.23 -21.78
C TYR A 51 -7.06 5.57 -21.47
N TYR A 52 -7.46 5.33 -20.23
CA TYR A 52 -8.81 5.60 -19.74
C TYR A 52 -8.76 6.54 -18.54
N ASP A 53 -9.10 7.80 -18.77
CA ASP A 53 -9.26 8.82 -17.74
C ASP A 53 -10.46 9.72 -18.09
N PRO A 54 -11.69 9.30 -17.75
CA PRO A 54 -12.90 10.07 -18.10
C PRO A 54 -13.09 11.33 -17.23
N ILE A 55 -12.44 11.41 -16.07
CA ILE A 55 -12.59 12.51 -15.09
C ILE A 55 -11.41 13.49 -15.17
N GLY A 56 -10.32 13.13 -15.86
CA GLY A 56 -9.13 13.96 -16.00
C GLY A 56 -8.33 14.06 -14.71
N LEU A 57 -8.39 13.03 -13.84
CA LEU A 57 -7.72 13.07 -12.54
C LEU A 57 -6.19 13.07 -12.67
N ALA A 58 -5.66 12.50 -13.75
CA ALA A 58 -4.23 12.48 -14.00
C ALA A 58 -3.68 13.87 -14.36
N ASP A 59 -4.53 14.85 -14.70
CA ASP A 59 -4.14 16.23 -15.03
C ASP A 59 -4.32 17.20 -13.85
N GLN A 60 -4.81 16.71 -12.71
CA GLN A 60 -5.03 17.54 -11.53
C GLN A 60 -3.78 17.66 -10.66
N GLU A 61 -3.74 18.73 -9.87
CA GLU A 61 -2.70 19.00 -8.88
C GLU A 61 -3.32 18.94 -7.50
N PHE A 62 -3.02 17.87 -6.75
CA PHE A 62 -3.54 17.71 -5.41
C PHE A 62 -2.61 18.37 -4.39
N TRP A 63 -3.21 19.00 -3.38
CA TRP A 63 -2.50 19.62 -2.24
C TRP A 63 -1.40 20.63 -2.62
N GLY A 64 -1.54 21.30 -3.77
CA GLY A 64 -0.54 22.25 -4.28
C GLY A 64 0.79 21.60 -4.70
N CYS A 65 0.80 20.28 -4.90
CA CYS A 65 1.97 19.54 -5.39
C CYS A 65 1.97 19.47 -6.92
N SER A 66 3.13 19.23 -7.52
CA SER A 66 3.23 19.08 -8.97
C SER A 66 2.42 17.87 -9.47
N ASN A 67 2.01 17.94 -10.73
CA ASN A 67 1.23 16.89 -11.38
C ASN A 67 1.92 15.51 -11.33
N ASP A 68 3.24 15.44 -11.51
CA ASP A 68 4.01 14.19 -11.40
C ASP A 68 3.88 13.52 -10.02
N MET A 69 3.81 14.32 -8.95
CA MET A 69 3.67 13.82 -7.58
C MET A 69 2.24 13.34 -7.30
N THR A 70 1.25 14.00 -7.91
CA THR A 70 -0.15 13.58 -7.88
C THR A 70 -0.33 12.25 -8.62
N ILE A 71 0.30 12.08 -9.79
CA ILE A 71 0.28 10.82 -10.54
C ILE A 71 0.97 9.69 -9.75
N GLY A 72 2.13 9.97 -9.13
CA GLY A 72 2.81 9.01 -8.26
C GLY A 72 1.93 8.54 -7.09
N TRP A 73 1.20 9.47 -6.45
CA TRP A 73 0.24 9.16 -5.40
C TRP A 73 -0.93 8.31 -5.90
N LEU A 74 -1.54 8.67 -7.03
CA LEU A 74 -2.68 7.94 -7.60
C LEU A 74 -2.31 6.50 -7.97
N ARG A 75 -1.13 6.30 -8.57
CA ARG A 75 -0.63 4.96 -8.92
C ARG A 75 -0.34 4.11 -7.69
N GLU A 76 0.22 4.72 -6.65
CA GLU A 76 0.45 4.02 -5.39
C GLU A 76 -0.88 3.64 -4.71
N SER A 77 -1.85 4.54 -4.73
CA SER A 77 -3.20 4.27 -4.23
C SER A 77 -3.82 3.08 -4.94
N GLU A 78 -3.75 3.03 -6.27
CA GLU A 78 -4.28 1.91 -7.07
C GLU A 78 -3.63 0.57 -6.69
N VAL A 79 -2.31 0.53 -6.54
CA VAL A 79 -1.57 -0.69 -6.15
C VAL A 79 -1.97 -1.13 -4.74
N LYS A 80 -2.09 -0.21 -3.77
CA LYS A 80 -2.51 -0.54 -2.40
C LYS A 80 -3.93 -1.12 -2.37
N HIS A 81 -4.88 -0.47 -3.04
CA HIS A 81 -6.26 -0.98 -3.10
C HIS A 81 -6.34 -2.33 -3.80
N GLY A 82 -5.61 -2.51 -4.92
CA GLY A 82 -5.55 -3.78 -5.63
C GLY A 82 -4.98 -4.91 -4.77
N ARG A 83 -3.89 -4.67 -4.03
CA ARG A 83 -3.29 -5.67 -3.12
C ARG A 83 -4.24 -6.08 -2.00
N ILE A 84 -4.83 -5.10 -1.32
CA ILE A 84 -5.78 -5.36 -0.23
C ILE A 84 -6.99 -6.14 -0.77
N ALA A 85 -7.51 -5.76 -1.94
CA ALA A 85 -8.62 -6.48 -2.57
C ALA A 85 -8.28 -7.92 -2.96
N MET A 86 -7.07 -8.18 -3.49
CA MET A 86 -6.62 -9.54 -3.80
C MET A 86 -6.53 -10.42 -2.53
N PHE A 87 -5.97 -9.89 -1.44
CA PHE A 87 -5.93 -10.61 -0.16
C PHE A 87 -7.33 -10.82 0.42
N ALA A 88 -8.18 -9.80 0.36
CA ALA A 88 -9.56 -9.89 0.83
C ALA A 88 -10.36 -10.94 0.04
N PHE A 89 -10.15 -11.06 -1.27
CA PHE A 89 -10.88 -12.02 -2.10
C PHE A 89 -10.57 -13.47 -1.70
N VAL A 90 -9.28 -13.79 -1.53
CA VAL A 90 -8.84 -15.11 -1.06
C VAL A 90 -9.33 -15.35 0.37
N GLY A 91 -9.21 -14.35 1.25
CA GLY A 91 -9.69 -14.43 2.63
C GLY A 91 -11.19 -14.72 2.69
N TYR A 92 -11.99 -14.02 1.88
CA TYR A 92 -13.44 -14.23 1.81
C TYR A 92 -13.78 -15.67 1.41
N MET A 93 -13.11 -16.23 0.40
CA MET A 93 -13.30 -17.62 0.00
C MET A 93 -12.91 -18.62 1.09
N VAL A 94 -11.79 -18.41 1.78
CA VAL A 94 -11.31 -19.29 2.86
C VAL A 94 -12.30 -19.29 4.04
N HIS A 95 -12.78 -18.10 4.43
CA HIS A 95 -13.75 -17.95 5.52
C HIS A 95 -15.14 -18.48 5.14
N ALA A 96 -15.58 -18.29 3.89
CA ALA A 96 -16.84 -18.85 3.39
C ALA A 96 -16.83 -20.39 3.33
N ASN A 97 -15.67 -21.03 3.21
CA ASN A 97 -15.52 -22.49 3.28
C ASN A 97 -15.27 -23.00 4.71
N HIS A 98 -15.39 -22.15 5.74
CA HIS A 98 -15.14 -22.46 7.15
C HIS A 98 -13.75 -23.05 7.43
N ILE A 99 -12.75 -22.70 6.63
CA ILE A 99 -11.36 -23.11 6.85
C ILE A 99 -10.78 -22.22 7.95
N THR A 100 -10.97 -22.64 9.20
CA THR A 100 -10.42 -21.98 10.39
C THR A 100 -9.25 -22.75 10.96
N TRP A 101 -8.39 -22.08 11.74
CA TRP A 101 -7.29 -22.74 12.42
C TRP A 101 -7.79 -23.76 13.46
N PRO A 102 -7.13 -24.93 13.59
CA PRO A 102 -7.57 -26.00 14.49
C PRO A 102 -7.16 -25.78 15.96
N PHE A 103 -6.68 -24.60 16.34
CA PHE A 103 -6.20 -24.27 17.68
C PHE A 103 -6.96 -23.07 18.26
N ALA A 104 -6.86 -22.88 19.58
CA ALA A 104 -7.54 -21.78 20.27
C ALA A 104 -6.96 -20.42 19.87
N MET A 105 -7.83 -19.46 19.60
CA MET A 105 -7.49 -18.07 19.27
C MET A 105 -7.06 -17.29 20.52
N THR A 106 -7.71 -17.54 21.66
CA THR A 106 -7.41 -16.84 22.92
C THR A 106 -6.68 -17.76 23.90
N LEU A 107 -5.94 -17.14 24.82
CA LEU A 107 -5.30 -17.86 25.94
C LEU A 107 -6.32 -18.55 26.85
N ASP A 108 -7.55 -18.05 26.87
CA ASP A 108 -8.70 -18.63 27.60
C ASP A 108 -9.28 -19.88 26.90
N GLY A 109 -8.72 -20.28 25.75
CA GLY A 109 -9.11 -21.49 25.03
C GLY A 109 -10.27 -21.30 24.05
N ALA A 110 -10.70 -20.07 23.76
CA ALA A 110 -11.78 -19.83 22.80
C ALA A 110 -11.33 -20.18 21.37
N PRO A 111 -12.12 -20.98 20.62
CA PRO A 111 -11.79 -21.30 19.24
C PRO A 111 -11.99 -20.09 18.32
N PHE A 112 -11.48 -20.18 17.09
CA PHE A 112 -11.78 -19.20 16.05
C PHE A 112 -13.29 -19.22 15.72
N PRO A 113 -13.91 -18.07 15.43
CA PRO A 113 -15.33 -18.01 15.11
C PRO A 113 -15.61 -18.79 13.81
N GLN A 114 -16.47 -19.80 13.92
CA GLN A 114 -17.02 -20.52 12.78
C GLN A 114 -18.40 -19.95 12.49
N VAL A 115 -18.42 -18.94 11.64
CA VAL A 115 -19.65 -18.30 11.19
C VAL A 115 -19.87 -18.57 9.71
N ASP A 116 -21.08 -18.25 9.29
CA ASP A 116 -21.60 -18.53 7.97
C ASP A 116 -21.19 -17.51 6.90
N THR A 117 -20.76 -16.32 7.33
CA THR A 117 -20.29 -15.28 6.43
C THR A 117 -18.96 -14.68 6.90
N ALA A 118 -18.09 -14.30 5.95
CA ALA A 118 -16.83 -13.65 6.27
C ALA A 118 -16.95 -12.33 7.07
N PRO A 119 -17.97 -11.47 6.85
CA PRO A 119 -18.18 -10.24 7.64
C PRO A 119 -18.55 -10.52 9.10
N GLU A 120 -19.42 -11.51 9.35
CA GLU A 120 -19.75 -11.94 10.72
C GLU A 120 -18.51 -12.47 11.46
N ALA A 121 -17.55 -13.01 10.72
CA ALA A 121 -16.33 -13.57 11.31
C ALA A 121 -15.50 -12.44 11.91
N TRP A 122 -15.48 -11.28 11.23
CA TRP A 122 -14.87 -10.08 11.77
C TRP A 122 -15.63 -9.57 13.00
N ASP A 123 -16.95 -9.56 12.99
CA ASP A 123 -17.76 -9.11 14.13
C ASP A 123 -17.56 -9.95 15.39
N ALA A 124 -17.44 -11.26 15.23
CA ALA A 124 -17.27 -12.20 16.33
C ALA A 124 -15.88 -12.14 17.00
N ILE A 125 -14.88 -11.50 16.36
CA ILE A 125 -13.53 -11.37 16.94
C ILE A 125 -13.55 -10.42 18.16
N PRO A 126 -12.87 -10.78 19.27
CA PRO A 126 -12.72 -9.89 20.42
C PRO A 126 -12.13 -8.53 20.05
N GLU A 127 -12.64 -7.45 20.66
CA GLU A 127 -12.20 -6.08 20.36
C GLU A 127 -10.70 -5.88 20.51
N ALA A 128 -10.08 -6.49 21.55
CA ALA A 128 -8.64 -6.44 21.77
C ALA A 128 -7.83 -7.00 20.58
N ALA A 129 -8.31 -8.07 19.94
CA ALA A 129 -7.66 -8.64 18.77
C ALA A 129 -7.81 -7.73 17.53
N LYS A 130 -8.97 -7.07 17.36
CA LYS A 130 -9.17 -6.06 16.30
C LYS A 130 -8.18 -4.90 16.41
N TYR A 131 -7.97 -4.38 17.62
CA TYR A 131 -6.98 -3.33 17.86
C TYR A 131 -5.56 -3.78 17.53
N GLN A 132 -5.18 -5.00 17.89
CA GLN A 132 -3.86 -5.54 17.56
C GLN A 132 -3.65 -5.64 16.05
N ILE A 133 -4.65 -6.11 15.30
CA ILE A 133 -4.59 -6.20 13.84
C ILE A 133 -4.44 -4.80 13.22
N ILE A 134 -5.29 -3.86 13.60
CA ILE A 134 -5.27 -2.49 13.06
C ILE A 134 -3.96 -1.78 13.42
N ALA A 135 -3.49 -1.90 14.67
CA ALA A 135 -2.22 -1.32 15.09
C ALA A 135 -1.04 -1.95 14.34
N PHE A 136 -1.05 -3.26 14.13
CA PHE A 136 -0.02 -3.95 13.37
C PHE A 136 0.04 -3.48 11.91
N VAL A 137 -1.11 -3.42 11.23
CA VAL A 137 -1.20 -2.88 9.86
C VAL A 137 -0.77 -1.42 9.82
N GLY A 138 -1.19 -0.60 10.79
CA GLY A 138 -0.78 0.80 10.90
C GLY A 138 0.74 0.96 11.07
N CYS A 139 1.38 0.12 11.89
CA CYS A 139 2.84 0.10 12.02
C CYS A 139 3.55 -0.29 10.72
N LEU A 140 3.01 -1.23 9.95
CA LEU A 140 3.56 -1.64 8.65
C LEU A 140 3.46 -0.53 7.60
N GLU A 141 2.31 0.15 7.52
CA GLU A 141 2.12 1.30 6.63
C GLU A 141 3.03 2.48 7.03
N TYR A 142 3.16 2.74 8.34
CA TYR A 142 4.08 3.76 8.84
C TYR A 142 5.55 3.43 8.54
N TRP A 143 5.95 2.15 8.67
CA TRP A 143 7.28 1.69 8.32
C TRP A 143 7.58 1.92 6.83
N ARG A 144 6.60 1.65 5.97
CA ARG A 144 6.73 1.87 4.53
C ARG A 144 7.03 3.33 4.19
N GLU A 145 6.36 4.27 4.85
CA GLU A 145 6.57 5.71 4.63
C GLU A 145 7.88 6.21 5.26
N SER A 146 8.25 5.72 6.45
CA SER A 146 9.42 6.19 7.18
C SER A 146 10.76 5.66 6.67
N GLN A 147 10.78 4.44 6.12
CA GLN A 147 12.02 3.75 5.72
C GLN A 147 12.23 3.72 4.20
N CYS A 148 11.45 4.50 3.44
CA CYS A 148 11.59 4.59 2.01
C CYS A 148 12.83 5.42 1.63
N GLU A 149 13.77 4.86 0.88
CA GLU A 149 14.96 5.61 0.39
C GLU A 149 14.57 6.78 -0.51
N LYS A 150 13.49 6.64 -1.29
CA LYS A 150 12.86 7.70 -2.10
C LYS A 150 11.36 7.52 -2.10
N HIS A 151 10.65 8.50 -1.57
CA HIS A 151 9.18 8.51 -1.56
C HIS A 151 8.62 8.37 -2.98
N TYR A 152 7.52 7.63 -3.14
CA TYR A 152 6.90 7.36 -4.45
C TYR A 152 6.41 8.64 -5.14
N MET A 153 6.07 9.69 -4.38
CA MET A 153 5.78 11.00 -4.97
C MET A 153 7.04 11.68 -5.52
N SER A 154 8.25 11.34 -5.08
CA SER A 154 9.51 11.97 -5.51
C SER A 154 10.31 11.10 -6.49
N GLY A 155 9.63 10.25 -7.27
CA GLY A 155 10.24 9.34 -8.24
C GLY A 155 10.80 8.03 -7.65
N GLY A 156 10.36 7.65 -6.45
CA GLY A 156 10.58 6.30 -5.90
C GLY A 156 9.84 5.22 -6.69
N LYS A 157 10.21 3.95 -6.49
CA LYS A 157 9.46 2.84 -7.10
C LYS A 157 8.11 2.70 -6.39
N ILE A 158 7.05 2.75 -7.19
CA ILE A 158 5.67 2.59 -6.74
C ILE A 158 5.48 1.14 -6.26
N GLY A 159 4.88 0.96 -5.08
CA GLY A 159 4.54 -0.31 -4.46
C GLY A 159 5.70 -1.05 -3.79
N GLU A 160 6.88 -0.43 -3.64
CA GLU A 160 8.03 -1.06 -2.98
C GLU A 160 7.89 -0.98 -1.46
N MET A 161 7.90 -2.14 -0.79
CA MET A 161 7.99 -2.23 0.66
C MET A 161 9.46 -2.29 1.06
N PRO A 162 9.97 -1.32 1.85
CA PRO A 162 11.36 -1.36 2.32
C PRO A 162 11.60 -2.62 3.18
N PRO A 163 12.75 -3.29 3.03
CA PRO A 163 13.05 -4.47 3.82
C PRO A 163 13.16 -4.11 5.31
N PHE A 164 12.68 -4.98 6.20
CA PHE A 164 12.79 -4.77 7.66
C PHE A 164 14.22 -4.95 8.21
N GLY A 165 15.22 -5.04 7.33
CA GLY A 165 16.62 -5.23 7.71
C GLY A 165 16.82 -6.50 8.55
N LYS A 166 17.41 -6.35 9.75
CA LYS A 166 17.66 -7.45 10.70
C LYS A 166 16.50 -7.73 11.66
N ILE A 167 15.43 -6.94 11.59
CA ILE A 167 14.33 -6.95 12.58
C ILE A 167 13.30 -8.03 12.25
N ALA A 168 13.04 -8.27 10.97
CA ALA A 168 12.12 -9.30 10.50
C ALA A 168 12.47 -9.75 9.08
N LEU A 169 11.95 -10.92 8.67
CA LEU A 169 11.95 -11.34 7.27
C LEU A 169 11.17 -10.32 6.44
N SER A 170 11.59 -10.06 5.20
CA SER A 170 10.88 -9.13 4.31
C SER A 170 9.40 -9.52 4.14
N LEU A 171 8.51 -8.53 4.20
CA LEU A 171 7.06 -8.75 4.12
C LEU A 171 6.67 -9.47 2.83
N TYR A 172 7.32 -9.07 1.74
CA TYR A 172 7.18 -9.67 0.43
C TYR A 172 8.46 -10.43 0.09
N ASP A 173 8.29 -11.67 -0.39
CA ASP A 173 9.36 -12.57 -0.79
C ASP A 173 10.43 -12.81 0.31
N PRO A 174 10.05 -13.45 1.44
CA PRO A 174 10.96 -13.73 2.56
C PRO A 174 12.14 -14.65 2.18
N PHE A 175 12.04 -15.37 1.06
CA PHE A 175 13.07 -16.30 0.57
C PHE A 175 13.87 -15.76 -0.63
N GLY A 176 13.61 -14.53 -1.07
CA GLY A 176 14.42 -13.84 -2.10
C GLY A 176 14.28 -14.38 -3.53
N GLY A 177 13.21 -15.11 -3.87
CA GLY A 177 12.98 -15.65 -5.21
C GLY A 177 12.84 -14.59 -6.31
N SER A 178 12.46 -13.37 -5.96
CA SER A 178 12.33 -12.22 -6.87
C SER A 178 13.67 -11.61 -7.30
N LYS A 179 14.77 -11.91 -6.60
CA LYS A 179 16.11 -11.41 -6.94
C LYS A 179 16.70 -12.06 -8.19
N VAL A 180 16.22 -13.25 -8.56
CA VAL A 180 16.70 -14.04 -9.71
C VAL A 180 15.95 -13.70 -11.02
N MET A 181 14.93 -12.83 -10.96
CA MET A 181 14.09 -12.53 -12.11
C MET A 181 14.66 -11.45 -13.04
N SER A 182 14.54 -11.66 -14.35
CA SER A 182 14.86 -10.66 -15.38
C SER A 182 13.94 -9.44 -15.30
N ALA A 183 14.42 -8.29 -15.77
CA ALA A 183 13.68 -7.02 -15.74
C ALA A 183 12.35 -7.10 -16.52
N GLU A 184 12.33 -7.75 -17.68
CA GLU A 184 11.12 -7.95 -18.48
C GLU A 184 10.06 -8.78 -17.76
N LYS A 185 10.47 -9.84 -17.05
CA LYS A 185 9.55 -10.64 -16.24
C LYS A 185 8.98 -9.84 -15.07
N LYS A 186 9.75 -8.90 -14.52
CA LYS A 186 9.26 -8.00 -13.46
C LYS A 186 8.19 -7.05 -14.00
N GLU A 187 8.42 -6.43 -15.16
CA GLU A 187 7.41 -5.58 -15.80
C GLU A 187 6.13 -6.34 -16.14
N GLN A 188 6.23 -7.53 -16.70
CA GLN A 188 5.06 -8.38 -16.99
C GLN A 188 4.27 -8.71 -15.73
N ARG A 189 4.95 -9.03 -14.61
CA ARG A 189 4.27 -9.31 -13.35
C ARG A 189 3.61 -8.09 -12.73
N LEU A 190 4.18 -6.90 -12.89
CA LEU A 190 3.55 -5.64 -12.44
C LEU A 190 2.25 -5.37 -13.21
N VAL A 191 2.25 -5.63 -14.53
CA VAL A 191 1.03 -5.52 -15.35
C VAL A 191 -0.03 -6.54 -14.90
N MET A 192 0.38 -7.78 -14.61
CA MET A 192 -0.51 -8.82 -14.08
C MET A 192 -1.07 -8.44 -12.70
N GLU A 193 -0.24 -7.90 -11.81
CA GLU A 193 -0.64 -7.42 -10.48
C GLU A 193 -1.74 -6.37 -10.58
N LEU A 194 -1.59 -5.40 -11.49
CA LEU A 194 -2.56 -4.34 -11.64
C LEU A 194 -3.90 -4.85 -12.19
N ASN A 195 -3.87 -5.68 -13.23
CA ASN A 195 -5.09 -6.23 -13.82
C ASN A 195 -5.84 -7.16 -12.85
N ASN A 196 -5.10 -8.00 -12.11
CA ASN A 196 -5.70 -8.84 -11.07
C ASN A 196 -6.22 -8.01 -9.89
N GLY A 197 -5.50 -6.94 -9.49
CA GLY A 197 -5.95 -6.01 -8.47
C GLY A 197 -7.24 -5.29 -8.87
N ARG A 198 -7.33 -4.78 -10.11
CA ARG A 198 -8.55 -4.17 -10.66
C ARG A 198 -9.74 -5.11 -10.64
N LEU A 199 -9.53 -6.36 -11.06
CA LEU A 199 -10.58 -7.38 -11.02
C LEU A 199 -10.99 -7.73 -9.59
N ALA A 200 -10.02 -7.88 -8.68
CA ALA A 200 -10.29 -8.21 -7.28
C ALA A 200 -11.08 -7.10 -6.56
N MET A 201 -10.80 -5.82 -6.87
CA MET A 201 -11.57 -4.70 -6.33
C MET A 201 -13.05 -4.82 -6.70
N ILE A 202 -13.35 -5.07 -7.98
CA ILE A 202 -14.73 -5.27 -8.45
C ILE A 202 -15.35 -6.53 -7.82
N GLY A 203 -14.58 -7.62 -7.71
CA GLY A 203 -15.03 -8.88 -7.13
C GLY A 203 -15.47 -8.74 -5.67
N ILE A 204 -14.68 -8.04 -4.85
CA ILE A 204 -15.04 -7.78 -3.45
C ILE A 204 -16.29 -6.90 -3.34
N PHE A 205 -16.40 -5.84 -4.14
CA PHE A 205 -17.63 -5.04 -4.15
C PHE A 205 -18.85 -5.86 -4.54
N GLY A 206 -18.71 -6.81 -5.47
CA GLY A 206 -19.77 -7.76 -5.81
C GLY A 206 -20.19 -8.63 -4.62
N PHE A 207 -19.24 -9.16 -3.85
CA PHE A 207 -19.54 -9.96 -2.65
C PHE A 207 -20.21 -9.15 -1.55
N LEU A 208 -19.78 -7.90 -1.34
CA LEU A 208 -20.37 -7.00 -0.36
C LEU A 208 -21.79 -6.59 -0.77
N ALA A 209 -22.02 -6.27 -2.05
CA ALA A 209 -23.33 -5.91 -2.58
C ALA A 209 -24.32 -7.06 -2.45
N GLU A 210 -23.92 -8.29 -2.84
CA GLU A 210 -24.77 -9.47 -2.72
C GLU A 210 -25.06 -9.82 -1.26
N GLY A 211 -24.08 -9.68 -0.37
CA GLY A 211 -24.27 -9.90 1.06
C GLY A 211 -25.26 -8.92 1.69
N LYS A 212 -25.34 -7.66 1.21
CA LYS A 212 -26.30 -6.66 1.72
C LYS A 212 -27.65 -6.71 1.01
N ILE A 213 -27.67 -7.04 -0.28
CA ILE A 213 -28.86 -7.05 -1.12
C ILE A 213 -28.82 -8.35 -1.92
N GLU A 214 -29.64 -9.31 -1.50
CA GLU A 214 -29.76 -10.62 -2.16
C GLU A 214 -30.21 -10.44 -3.62
N GLY A 215 -29.51 -11.11 -4.55
CA GLY A 215 -29.79 -11.05 -5.98
C GLY A 215 -29.33 -9.76 -6.68
N SER A 216 -28.50 -8.93 -6.04
CA SER A 216 -27.93 -7.73 -6.67
C SER A 216 -26.88 -8.07 -7.74
N VAL A 217 -26.16 -9.19 -7.59
CA VAL A 217 -25.17 -9.66 -8.56
C VAL A 217 -25.62 -10.96 -9.22
N PRO A 218 -25.82 -10.98 -10.56
CA PRO A 218 -26.22 -12.19 -11.26
C PRO A 218 -25.14 -13.27 -11.14
N GLY A 219 -25.51 -14.41 -10.54
CA GLY A 219 -24.63 -15.58 -10.41
C GLY A 219 -24.05 -15.83 -9.01
N LEU A 220 -24.33 -14.97 -8.01
CA LEU A 220 -23.80 -15.08 -6.65
C LEU A 220 -24.84 -15.46 -5.58
N GLY A 221 -25.90 -16.18 -5.94
CA GLY A 221 -26.99 -16.58 -5.02
C GLY A 221 -26.63 -17.61 -3.92
N PHE A 222 -25.35 -17.83 -3.65
CA PHE A 222 -24.86 -18.70 -2.57
C PHE A 222 -24.29 -17.91 -1.39
N ILE A 223 -24.18 -16.58 -1.51
CA ILE A 223 -23.74 -15.71 -0.40
C ILE A 223 -24.93 -15.49 0.53
N LYS A 224 -24.75 -15.79 1.82
CA LYS A 224 -25.76 -15.54 2.84
C LYS A 224 -25.84 -14.05 3.17
N HIS A 225 -27.05 -13.60 3.49
CA HIS A 225 -27.32 -12.21 3.86
C HIS A 225 -26.57 -11.80 5.11
N TYR A 226 -26.09 -10.55 5.13
CA TYR A 226 -25.44 -9.93 6.28
C TYR A 226 -26.06 -8.57 6.61
N ASP A 227 -26.68 -8.51 7.77
CA ASP A 227 -27.40 -7.32 8.27
C ASP A 227 -26.49 -6.27 8.93
N GLY A 228 -25.24 -6.61 9.25
CA GLY A 228 -24.31 -5.67 9.90
C GLY A 228 -23.76 -4.58 8.98
N ASP A 229 -22.92 -3.72 9.56
CA ASP A 229 -22.24 -2.64 8.85
C ASP A 229 -20.80 -3.05 8.49
N PHE A 230 -20.57 -3.29 7.20
CA PHE A 230 -19.25 -3.66 6.67
C PHE A 230 -18.17 -2.59 6.91
N MET A 231 -18.56 -1.33 7.11
CA MET A 231 -17.64 -0.21 7.23
C MET A 231 -17.33 0.14 8.70
N ALA A 232 -18.01 -0.48 9.66
CA ALA A 232 -17.78 -0.27 11.08
C ALA A 232 -16.74 -1.29 11.61
N PRO A 233 -15.51 -0.88 11.94
CA PRO A 233 -14.51 -1.82 12.47
C PRO A 233 -14.86 -2.33 13.88
N PHE A 234 -15.62 -1.54 14.66
CA PHE A 234 -16.04 -1.86 16.02
C PHE A 234 -17.55 -1.71 16.15
N ALA A 235 -18.21 -2.71 16.73
CA ALA A 235 -19.66 -2.67 17.00
C ALA A 235 -20.04 -1.68 18.11
N LYS A 236 -19.08 -1.25 18.94
CA LYS A 236 -19.26 -0.21 19.96
C LYS A 236 -18.35 0.97 19.66
N SER A 237 -18.93 2.17 19.57
CA SER A 237 -18.15 3.41 19.47
C SER A 237 -17.41 3.66 20.79
N VAL A 238 -16.08 3.75 20.70
CA VAL A 238 -15.22 4.10 21.85
C VAL A 238 -15.16 5.62 22.08
N LEU A 239 -15.63 6.39 21.09
CA LEU A 239 -15.81 7.83 21.23
C LEU A 239 -17.15 8.11 21.93
N PRO A 240 -17.19 8.99 22.94
CA PRO A 240 -18.44 9.41 23.55
C PRO A 240 -19.33 9.99 22.45
N ALA A 241 -20.61 9.61 22.46
CA ALA A 241 -21.59 10.15 21.52
C ALA A 241 -21.56 11.68 21.63
N VAL A 242 -21.05 12.34 20.58
CA VAL A 242 -21.16 13.80 20.44
C VAL A 242 -22.63 14.06 20.21
N SER A 243 -23.33 14.47 21.27
CA SER A 243 -24.69 15.00 21.14
C SER A 243 -24.60 16.27 20.31
N LEU A 244 -24.90 16.16 19.01
CA LEU A 244 -25.13 17.33 18.19
C LEU A 244 -26.36 18.03 18.77
N PRO A 245 -26.28 19.34 19.11
CA PRO A 245 -27.46 20.07 19.52
C PRO A 245 -28.47 20.01 18.38
N SER A 246 -29.70 19.62 18.71
CA SER A 246 -30.83 19.62 17.79
C SER A 246 -30.95 20.99 17.13
N LEU A 247 -30.90 21.01 15.79
CA LEU A 247 -31.21 22.18 14.96
C LEU A 247 -32.64 22.68 15.22
#